data_AF-A0A961GA74-F1
#
_entry.id   AF-A0A961GA74-F1
#
_cell.length_a   1.000
_cell.length_b   1.000
_cell.length_c   1.000
_cell.angle_alpha   90.00
_cell.angle_beta   90.00
_cell.angle_gamma   90.00
#
_symmetry.space_group_name_H-M   'P 1'
#
loop_
_entity.id
_entity.type
_entity.pdbx_description
1 polymer ?
#
loop_
_entity_poly.entity_id
_entity_poly.type
_entity_poly.pdbx_seq_one_letter_code
_entity_poly.pdbx_strand_id
1 'polypeptide(L)'
;MSAARRRTHLVHSSVVAAVVVLVVATFGFALAPGDAGGSAAAAATAVPGQTPAPHLRLLEQTPYLGPDGVFSMRLAVDSPPAGAQIVFRQHADVASSGRDRFTETLAGDDLGRLDRTIRVSLDQLPADASGIRAASFPIAADRVPPFGGLQLTGPGVYPLSVTLETADGADVDRFTTYIVIFPADDDPDAAWLTAGVVVPARAAPALQPGGEVQIPQAERDRVEGIVRAVAAHPESPVTLVATPEFLAALADSDDEDSVRAVGDATDLVVGTYVDLQLGAWLDEGLRDELTRQFMAGA
;
A
#
# COMPACT_ATOMS: atom_id res chain seq x y z
N MET A 1 -54.12 -23.58 8.59
CA MET A 1 -53.05 -23.74 9.62
C MET A 1 -51.72 -23.51 8.91
N SER A 2 -51.30 -22.28 8.60
CA SER A 2 -50.60 -21.29 9.44
C SER A 2 -49.49 -21.86 10.31
N ALA A 3 -48.24 -21.68 9.86
CA ALA A 3 -47.05 -21.67 10.71
C ALA A 3 -46.01 -20.74 10.07
N ALA A 4 -46.09 -19.46 10.46
CA ALA A 4 -45.07 -18.46 10.16
C ALA A 4 -43.81 -18.76 10.99
N ARG A 5 -42.65 -18.89 10.33
CA ARG A 5 -41.35 -18.81 11.01
C ARG A 5 -40.74 -17.44 10.73
N ARG A 6 -40.95 -16.52 11.67
CA ARG A 6 -40.03 -15.39 11.90
C ARG A 6 -38.86 -15.90 12.74
N ARG A 7 -37.63 -15.56 12.38
CA ARG A 7 -36.50 -15.32 13.31
C ARG A 7 -35.37 -14.63 12.54
N THR A 8 -35.34 -13.30 12.59
CA THR A 8 -34.45 -12.46 13.42
C THR A 8 -33.08 -12.28 12.76
N HIS A 9 -32.92 -11.22 11.97
CA HIS A 9 -31.61 -10.72 11.55
C HIS A 9 -30.90 -10.13 12.77
N LEU A 10 -29.81 -10.77 13.21
CA LEU A 10 -28.83 -10.13 14.07
C LEU A 10 -28.04 -9.14 13.22
N VAL A 11 -28.21 -7.85 13.49
CA VAL A 11 -27.33 -6.80 12.98
C VAL A 11 -26.01 -6.94 13.73
N HIS A 12 -24.97 -7.50 13.09
CA HIS A 12 -23.60 -7.40 13.58
C HIS A 12 -23.04 -6.04 13.17
N SER A 13 -22.99 -5.13 14.13
CA SER A 13 -22.28 -3.86 14.01
C SER A 13 -20.78 -4.13 14.17
N SER A 14 -20.07 -4.36 13.06
CA SER A 14 -18.62 -4.52 13.08
C SER A 14 -17.96 -3.13 13.09
N VAL A 15 -17.50 -2.72 14.26
CA VAL A 15 -16.64 -1.54 14.45
C VAL A 15 -15.24 -1.90 13.96
N VAL A 16 -14.80 -1.31 12.86
CA VAL A 16 -13.42 -1.45 12.37
C VAL A 16 -12.56 -0.40 13.06
N ALA A 17 -11.66 -0.85 13.93
CA ALA A 17 -10.69 -0.02 14.62
C ALA A 17 -9.48 0.25 13.70
N ALA A 18 -9.26 1.52 13.37
CA ALA A 18 -8.06 1.96 12.67
C ALA A 18 -6.88 2.04 13.65
N VAL A 19 -5.82 1.24 13.42
CA VAL A 19 -4.56 1.33 14.17
C VAL A 19 -3.63 2.29 13.43
N VAL A 20 -3.36 3.44 14.04
CA VAL A 20 -2.38 4.43 13.58
C VAL A 20 -1.03 4.13 14.25
N VAL A 21 -0.01 3.81 13.47
CA VAL A 21 1.37 3.69 13.96
C VAL A 21 2.07 5.04 13.76
N LEU A 22 2.35 5.72 14.87
CA LEU A 22 3.10 6.97 14.93
C LEU A 22 4.59 6.65 15.14
N VAL A 23 5.44 6.87 14.13
CA VAL A 23 6.90 6.85 14.30
C VAL A 23 7.38 8.28 14.52
N VAL A 24 7.73 8.61 15.77
CA VAL A 24 8.41 9.86 16.13
C VAL A 24 9.91 9.61 16.06
N ALA A 25 10.56 10.11 15.02
CA ALA A 25 12.02 10.16 14.93
C ALA A 25 12.52 11.52 15.42
N THR A 26 12.97 11.56 16.68
CA THR A 26 13.73 12.69 17.22
C THR A 26 15.18 12.60 16.75
N PHE A 27 15.59 13.46 15.81
CA PHE A 27 17.01 13.68 15.51
C PHE A 27 17.50 14.89 16.31
N GLY A 28 18.32 14.63 17.33
CA GLY A 28 19.10 15.63 18.03
C GLY A 28 20.28 16.06 17.18
N PHE A 29 20.31 17.32 16.76
CA PHE A 29 21.46 17.91 16.08
C PHE A 29 22.39 18.54 17.13
N ALA A 30 23.60 17.99 17.24
CA ALA A 30 24.65 18.52 18.11
C ALA A 30 25.23 19.81 17.52
N LEU A 31 25.26 20.87 18.34
CA LEU A 31 25.92 22.14 18.05
C LEU A 31 27.44 22.00 18.20
N ALA A 32 28.19 22.36 17.16
CA ALA A 32 29.60 22.75 17.27
C ALA A 32 29.78 24.18 16.73
N PRO A 33 30.55 25.05 17.41
CA PRO A 33 30.79 26.42 16.99
C PRO A 33 32.00 26.48 16.04
N GLY A 34 31.94 27.29 14.98
CA GLY A 34 33.08 27.43 14.07
C GLY A 34 32.86 28.43 12.94
N ASP A 35 33.28 29.67 13.24
CA ASP A 35 33.74 30.72 12.35
C ASP A 35 32.83 31.42 11.33
N ALA A 36 32.80 32.75 11.53
CA ALA A 36 32.26 33.77 10.68
C ALA A 36 33.04 33.85 9.35
N GLY A 37 32.37 33.50 8.26
CA GLY A 37 32.76 33.85 6.90
C GLY A 37 31.55 34.47 6.21
N GLY A 38 31.52 35.81 6.15
CA GLY A 38 30.48 36.54 5.44
C GLY A 38 30.47 36.16 3.96
N SER A 39 29.42 35.48 3.50
CA SER A 39 29.11 35.36 2.09
C SER A 39 27.90 36.25 1.80
N ALA A 40 28.18 37.33 1.08
CA ALA A 40 27.20 38.30 0.62
C ALA A 40 26.02 37.59 -0.05
N ALA A 41 24.81 38.00 0.35
CA ALA A 41 23.59 37.68 -0.36
C ALA A 41 23.71 38.18 -1.80
N ALA A 42 24.00 37.26 -2.72
CA ALA A 42 23.75 37.49 -4.14
C ALA A 42 22.22 37.52 -4.30
N ALA A 43 21.67 38.73 -4.24
CA ALA A 43 20.32 38.99 -4.71
C ALA A 43 20.25 38.54 -6.17
N ALA A 44 19.61 37.40 -6.40
CA ALA A 44 19.30 36.94 -7.74
C ALA A 44 18.39 37.98 -8.37
N THR A 45 18.94 38.73 -9.32
CA THR A 45 18.19 39.66 -10.17
C THR A 45 17.14 38.84 -10.91
N ALA A 46 15.87 38.98 -10.53
CA ALA A 46 14.76 38.42 -11.30
C ALA A 46 14.80 39.05 -12.70
N VAL A 47 15.00 38.22 -13.73
CA VAL A 47 14.97 38.64 -15.13
C VAL A 47 13.51 39.01 -15.45
N PRO A 48 13.20 40.26 -15.82
CA PRO A 48 11.87 40.63 -16.27
C PRO A 48 11.66 40.00 -17.66
N GLY A 49 10.71 39.07 -17.78
CA GLY A 49 10.30 38.52 -19.08
C GLY A 49 10.12 37.02 -19.17
N GLN A 50 10.38 36.25 -18.10
CA GLN A 50 9.95 34.84 -18.07
C GLN A 50 8.47 34.79 -17.68
N THR A 51 7.60 34.69 -18.68
CA THR A 51 6.22 34.25 -18.46
C THR A 51 6.28 32.93 -17.70
N PRO A 52 5.59 32.79 -16.55
CA PRO A 52 5.59 31.54 -15.82
C PRO A 52 5.14 30.41 -16.75
N ALA A 53 5.84 29.28 -16.69
CA ALA A 53 5.46 28.11 -17.47
C ALA A 53 4.05 27.67 -17.03
N PRO A 54 3.17 27.26 -17.95
CA PRO A 54 1.87 26.77 -17.56
C PRO A 54 2.01 25.48 -16.76
N HIS A 55 1.25 25.38 -15.67
CA HIS A 55 1.29 24.21 -14.80
C HIS A 55 -0.12 23.75 -14.41
N LEU A 56 -0.33 22.45 -14.40
CA LEU A 56 -1.58 21.79 -14.02
C LEU A 56 -1.34 20.89 -12.80
N ARG A 57 -2.12 21.09 -11.75
CA ARG A 57 -1.97 20.36 -10.48
C ARG A 57 -3.30 19.83 -9.96
N LEU A 58 -3.26 18.58 -9.48
CA LEU A 58 -4.33 18.02 -8.68
C LEU A 58 -4.24 18.53 -7.23
N LEU A 59 -5.34 19.07 -6.70
CA LEU A 59 -5.44 19.50 -5.30
C LEU A 59 -6.22 18.50 -4.46
N GLU A 60 -7.31 17.99 -5.01
CA GLU A 60 -8.22 17.08 -4.32
C GLU A 60 -8.92 16.20 -5.35
N GLN A 61 -9.27 14.98 -4.94
CA GLN A 61 -10.14 14.10 -5.70
C GLN A 61 -10.94 13.20 -4.77
N THR A 62 -12.05 12.63 -5.27
CA THR A 62 -12.74 11.54 -4.58
C THR A 62 -11.78 10.35 -4.42
N PRO A 63 -11.48 9.90 -3.18
CA PRO A 63 -10.46 8.89 -2.95
C PRO A 63 -10.90 7.49 -3.37
N TYR A 64 -12.18 7.18 -3.20
CA TYR A 64 -12.78 5.89 -3.54
C TYR A 64 -14.28 6.03 -3.76
N LEU A 65 -14.82 5.15 -4.59
CA LEU A 65 -16.20 5.18 -5.07
C LEU A 65 -16.81 3.79 -5.03
N GLY A 66 -18.11 3.73 -4.78
CA GLY A 66 -18.92 2.54 -5.09
C GLY A 66 -19.20 2.42 -6.59
N PRO A 67 -19.96 1.40 -7.01
CA PRO A 67 -20.26 1.14 -8.43
C PRO A 67 -21.00 2.29 -9.12
N ASP A 68 -21.87 2.98 -8.38
CA ASP A 68 -22.54 4.19 -8.83
C ASP A 68 -22.09 5.37 -7.96
N GLY A 69 -21.73 6.48 -8.60
CA GLY A 69 -21.24 7.65 -7.88
C GLY A 69 -20.81 8.80 -8.78
N VAL A 70 -20.27 9.84 -8.15
CA VAL A 70 -19.72 11.00 -8.85
C VAL A 70 -18.25 11.11 -8.48
N PHE A 71 -17.38 10.88 -9.46
CA PHE A 71 -15.96 11.20 -9.33
C PHE A 71 -15.79 12.71 -9.47
N SER A 72 -15.18 13.35 -8.48
CA SER A 72 -14.90 14.79 -8.51
C SER A 72 -13.44 15.06 -8.26
N MET A 73 -12.93 16.14 -8.86
CA MET A 73 -11.55 16.60 -8.70
C MET A 73 -11.46 18.12 -8.72
N ARG A 74 -10.49 18.65 -7.95
CA ARG A 74 -10.14 20.07 -7.88
C ARG A 74 -8.76 20.28 -8.46
N LEU A 75 -8.67 21.20 -9.42
CA LEU A 75 -7.48 21.43 -10.23
C LEU A 75 -7.01 22.87 -10.07
N ALA A 76 -5.73 23.06 -9.78
CA ALA A 76 -5.06 24.34 -9.94
C ALA A 76 -4.42 24.41 -11.33
N VAL A 77 -4.61 25.53 -12.02
CA VAL A 77 -4.02 25.77 -13.33
C VAL A 77 -3.33 27.13 -13.30
N ASP A 78 -2.01 27.11 -13.34
CA ASP A 78 -1.16 28.29 -13.31
C ASP A 78 -0.80 28.69 -14.75
N SER A 79 -0.91 29.99 -15.06
CA SER A 79 -0.55 30.55 -16.36
C SER A 79 -1.06 29.78 -17.60
N PRO A 80 -2.36 29.43 -17.67
CA PRO A 80 -2.88 28.66 -18.81
C PRO A 80 -2.76 29.44 -20.12
N PRO A 81 -2.45 28.76 -21.24
CA PRO A 81 -2.55 29.36 -22.57
C PRO A 81 -3.96 29.87 -22.88
N ALA A 82 -4.05 30.87 -23.76
CA ALA A 82 -5.34 31.37 -24.21
C ALA A 82 -6.13 30.25 -24.94
N GLY A 83 -7.40 30.08 -24.58
CA GLY A 83 -8.24 29.04 -25.15
C GLY A 83 -7.86 27.61 -24.77
N ALA A 84 -7.09 27.43 -23.69
CA ALA A 84 -6.69 26.11 -23.22
C ALA A 84 -7.88 25.18 -22.90
N GLN A 85 -7.61 23.89 -23.03
CA GLN A 85 -8.56 22.81 -22.74
C GLN A 85 -7.95 21.86 -21.71
N ILE A 86 -8.80 21.25 -20.89
CA ILE A 86 -8.43 20.10 -20.07
C ILE A 86 -8.97 18.84 -20.76
N VAL A 87 -8.08 17.87 -20.94
CA VAL A 87 -8.39 16.59 -21.57
C VAL A 87 -8.21 15.48 -20.55
N PHE A 88 -9.31 14.79 -20.28
CA PHE A 88 -9.38 13.65 -19.37
C PHE A 88 -9.39 12.37 -20.21
N ARG A 89 -8.35 11.54 -20.06
CA ARG A 89 -8.17 10.26 -20.74
C ARG A 89 -8.31 9.13 -19.72
N GLN A 90 -9.42 8.42 -19.79
CA GLN A 90 -9.72 7.31 -18.92
C GLN A 90 -9.27 6.01 -19.59
N HIS A 91 -8.46 5.25 -18.88
CA HIS A 91 -7.95 3.96 -19.32
C HIS A 91 -8.72 2.81 -18.65
N ALA A 92 -8.52 1.61 -19.20
CA ALA A 92 -9.06 0.36 -18.68
C ALA A 92 -8.49 0.03 -17.29
N ASP A 93 -9.17 -0.86 -16.57
CA ASP A 93 -8.70 -1.36 -15.28
C ASP A 93 -7.33 -2.04 -15.41
N VAL A 94 -6.42 -1.64 -14.52
CA VAL A 94 -5.07 -2.20 -14.43
C VAL A 94 -4.90 -3.13 -13.23
N ALA A 95 -5.83 -3.12 -12.26
CA ALA A 95 -5.75 -3.97 -11.07
C ALA A 95 -6.04 -5.43 -11.40
N SER A 96 -6.98 -5.72 -12.31
CA SER A 96 -7.27 -7.10 -12.76
C SER A 96 -6.08 -7.80 -13.42
N SER A 97 -5.09 -7.03 -13.88
CA SER A 97 -3.85 -7.56 -14.48
C SER A 97 -2.74 -7.82 -13.46
N GLY A 98 -2.98 -7.57 -12.18
CA GLY A 98 -2.02 -7.80 -11.10
C GLY A 98 -1.22 -6.57 -10.65
N ARG A 99 -0.51 -6.73 -9.53
CA ARG A 99 0.21 -5.65 -8.85
C ARG A 99 1.36 -5.07 -9.68
N ASP A 100 2.05 -5.91 -10.43
CA ASP A 100 3.18 -5.49 -11.27
C ASP A 100 2.71 -4.55 -12.36
N ARG A 101 1.60 -4.89 -13.03
CA ARG A 101 1.00 -4.06 -14.08
C ARG A 101 0.58 -2.70 -13.54
N PHE A 102 -0.06 -2.65 -12.37
CA PHE A 102 -0.39 -1.38 -11.72
C PHE A 102 0.87 -0.55 -11.41
N THR A 103 1.94 -1.19 -10.93
CA THR A 103 3.19 -0.50 -10.56
C THR A 103 3.86 0.14 -11.78
N GLU A 104 3.82 -0.50 -12.94
CA GLU A 104 4.32 0.08 -14.20
C GLU A 104 3.60 1.39 -14.56
N THR A 105 2.29 1.47 -14.30
CA THR A 105 1.50 2.67 -14.64
C THR A 105 1.85 3.89 -13.79
N LEU A 106 2.47 3.69 -12.61
CA LEU A 106 2.78 4.79 -11.68
C LEU A 106 3.78 5.79 -12.26
N ALA A 107 4.57 5.38 -13.24
CA ALA A 107 5.46 6.27 -13.99
C ALA A 107 4.70 7.19 -14.97
N GLY A 108 3.39 6.96 -15.17
CA GLY A 108 2.58 7.65 -16.18
C GLY A 108 2.68 7.04 -17.58
N ASP A 109 3.47 5.98 -17.73
CA ASP A 109 3.66 5.25 -18.98
C ASP A 109 2.79 3.99 -19.03
N ASP A 110 2.52 3.53 -20.26
CA ASP A 110 1.69 2.35 -20.55
C ASP A 110 0.46 2.26 -19.63
N LEU A 111 -0.42 3.25 -19.70
CA LEU A 111 -1.65 3.30 -18.88
C LEU A 111 -2.69 2.26 -19.31
N GLY A 112 -2.38 1.40 -20.28
CA GLY A 112 -3.29 0.42 -20.83
C GLY A 112 -4.24 1.02 -21.86
N ARG A 113 -5.25 0.23 -22.23
CA ARG A 113 -6.22 0.60 -23.27
C ARG A 113 -6.95 1.89 -22.89
N LEU A 114 -6.99 2.86 -23.81
CA LEU A 114 -7.80 4.06 -23.66
C LEU A 114 -9.27 3.72 -23.92
N ASP A 115 -10.10 3.87 -22.91
CA ASP A 115 -11.53 3.58 -22.99
C ASP A 115 -12.34 4.84 -23.31
N ARG A 116 -11.93 6.00 -22.78
CA ARG A 116 -12.67 7.25 -22.98
C ARG A 116 -11.79 8.48 -22.98
N THR A 117 -12.20 9.49 -23.76
CA THR A 117 -11.59 10.83 -23.76
C THR A 117 -12.67 11.89 -23.64
N ILE A 118 -12.50 12.81 -22.70
CA ILE A 118 -13.40 13.95 -22.47
C ILE A 118 -12.55 15.22 -22.59
N ARG A 119 -12.98 16.14 -23.46
CA ARG A 119 -12.33 17.44 -23.64
C ARG A 119 -13.27 18.53 -23.15
N VAL A 120 -12.76 19.42 -22.31
CA VAL A 120 -13.53 20.55 -21.76
C VAL A 120 -12.67 21.79 -21.86
N SER A 121 -13.25 22.89 -22.36
CA SER A 121 -12.55 24.17 -22.32
C SER A 121 -12.31 24.59 -20.87
N LEU A 122 -11.12 25.12 -20.57
CA LEU A 122 -10.77 25.53 -19.22
C LEU A 122 -11.76 26.57 -18.65
N ASP A 123 -12.28 27.44 -19.51
CA ASP A 123 -13.25 28.48 -19.15
C ASP A 123 -14.65 27.93 -18.85
N GLN A 124 -14.96 26.72 -19.30
CA GLN A 124 -16.22 26.03 -19.03
C GLN A 124 -16.18 25.24 -17.71
N LEU A 125 -15.00 25.02 -17.14
CA LEU A 125 -14.89 24.38 -15.83
C LEU A 125 -15.24 25.40 -14.72
N PRO A 126 -16.19 25.06 -13.83
CA PRO A 126 -16.52 25.91 -12.69
C PRO A 126 -15.27 26.27 -11.90
N ALA A 127 -15.06 27.56 -11.65
CA ALA A 127 -14.02 28.07 -10.76
C ALA A 127 -14.63 28.59 -9.46
N ASP A 128 -13.91 28.39 -8.36
CA ASP A 128 -14.19 29.13 -7.13
C ASP A 128 -13.54 30.53 -7.13
N ALA A 129 -13.72 31.26 -6.03
CA ALA A 129 -13.16 32.61 -5.87
C ALA A 129 -11.63 32.67 -5.93
N SER A 130 -10.93 31.55 -5.73
CA SER A 130 -9.48 31.44 -5.84
C SER A 130 -8.99 30.99 -7.22
N GLY A 131 -9.92 30.73 -8.16
CA GLY A 131 -9.60 30.27 -9.51
C GLY A 131 -9.38 28.76 -9.63
N ILE A 132 -9.58 27.99 -8.55
CA ILE A 132 -9.47 26.53 -8.58
C ILE A 132 -10.65 25.97 -9.36
N ARG A 133 -10.36 25.08 -10.32
CA ARG A 133 -11.34 24.47 -11.22
C ARG A 133 -11.89 23.17 -10.65
N ALA A 134 -13.19 22.96 -10.77
CA ALA A 134 -13.85 21.72 -10.38
C ALA A 134 -14.27 20.92 -11.64
N ALA A 135 -13.96 19.63 -11.66
CA ALA A 135 -14.45 18.69 -12.65
C ALA A 135 -15.17 17.53 -11.95
N SER A 136 -16.37 17.21 -12.42
CA SER A 136 -17.23 16.16 -11.83
C SER A 136 -17.79 15.28 -12.92
N PHE A 137 -17.67 13.98 -12.73
CA PHE A 137 -18.03 12.96 -13.69
C PHE A 137 -18.96 11.94 -13.04
N PRO A 138 -20.21 11.82 -13.51
CA PRO A 138 -21.03 10.69 -13.11
C PRO A 138 -20.40 9.39 -13.65
N ILE A 139 -20.41 8.37 -12.82
CA ILE A 139 -19.96 7.01 -13.15
C ILE A 139 -21.22 6.20 -13.48
N ALA A 140 -21.13 5.41 -14.55
CA ALA A 140 -22.16 4.43 -14.88
C ALA A 140 -21.48 3.08 -15.07
N ALA A 141 -21.70 2.16 -14.12
CA ALA A 141 -21.09 0.82 -14.15
C ALA A 141 -21.68 -0.09 -15.24
N ASP A 142 -22.93 0.14 -15.66
CA ASP A 142 -23.72 -0.78 -16.48
C ASP A 142 -24.29 -0.15 -17.77
N ARG A 143 -24.05 1.15 -18.00
CA ARG A 143 -24.70 1.94 -19.06
C ARG A 143 -23.74 2.87 -19.76
N VAL A 144 -24.12 3.32 -20.95
CA VAL A 144 -23.49 4.49 -21.58
C VAL A 144 -23.66 5.67 -20.62
N PRO A 145 -22.56 6.26 -20.10
CA PRO A 145 -22.67 7.41 -19.21
C PRO A 145 -23.39 8.55 -19.93
N PRO A 146 -24.10 9.44 -19.19
CA PRO A 146 -24.59 10.68 -19.78
C PRO A 146 -23.42 11.46 -20.43
N PHE A 147 -23.74 12.41 -21.31
CA PHE A 147 -22.73 13.18 -22.02
C PHE A 147 -21.69 13.74 -21.03
N GLY A 148 -20.41 13.39 -21.22
CA GLY A 148 -19.34 13.78 -20.29
C GLY A 148 -19.13 12.91 -19.04
N GLY A 149 -19.81 11.77 -18.85
CA GLY A 149 -19.51 10.82 -17.75
C GLY A 149 -18.32 9.90 -18.02
N LEU A 150 -17.89 9.11 -17.04
CA LEU A 150 -16.81 8.11 -17.17
C LEU A 150 -17.39 6.70 -17.30
N GLN A 151 -16.72 5.83 -18.09
CA GLN A 151 -17.18 4.47 -18.36
C GLN A 151 -16.31 3.46 -17.63
N LEU A 152 -16.71 3.09 -16.42
CA LEU A 152 -15.96 2.16 -15.56
C LEU A 152 -16.74 0.83 -15.54
N THR A 153 -16.11 -0.27 -15.90
CA THR A 153 -16.80 -1.55 -16.16
C THR A 153 -16.99 -2.45 -14.93
N GLY A 154 -16.71 -1.94 -13.73
CA GLY A 154 -16.83 -2.69 -12.48
C GLY A 154 -15.83 -2.23 -11.42
N PRO A 155 -15.63 -3.04 -10.37
CA PRO A 155 -14.60 -2.82 -9.36
C PRO A 155 -13.21 -2.87 -9.99
N GLY A 156 -12.31 -2.01 -9.53
CA GLY A 156 -10.96 -1.94 -10.08
C GLY A 156 -10.26 -0.60 -9.85
N VAL A 157 -9.08 -0.48 -10.47
CA VAL A 157 -8.25 0.73 -10.43
C VAL A 157 -8.06 1.22 -11.85
N TYR A 158 -8.62 2.38 -12.15
CA TYR A 158 -8.69 2.96 -13.49
C TYR A 158 -7.76 4.17 -13.59
N PRO A 159 -6.69 4.12 -14.41
CA PRO A 159 -5.84 5.28 -14.64
C PRO A 159 -6.62 6.39 -15.36
N LEU A 160 -6.43 7.62 -14.89
CA LEU A 160 -6.94 8.84 -15.48
C LEU A 160 -5.78 9.80 -15.76
N SER A 161 -5.45 9.96 -17.03
CA SER A 161 -4.53 11.00 -17.48
C SER A 161 -5.30 12.31 -17.64
N VAL A 162 -4.78 13.38 -17.04
CA VAL A 162 -5.32 14.73 -17.15
C VAL A 162 -4.27 15.61 -17.80
N THR A 163 -4.60 16.17 -18.96
CA THR A 163 -3.69 16.95 -19.77
C THR A 163 -4.24 18.35 -19.98
N LEU A 164 -3.40 19.36 -19.77
CA LEU A 164 -3.64 20.73 -20.23
C LEU A 164 -3.19 20.82 -21.69
N GLU A 165 -4.12 21.13 -22.59
CA GLU A 165 -3.86 21.30 -24.02
C GLU A 165 -4.08 22.76 -24.43
N THR A 166 -3.30 23.25 -25.39
CA THR A 166 -3.57 24.52 -26.07
C THR A 166 -4.84 24.44 -26.93
N ALA A 167 -5.32 25.59 -27.42
CA ALA A 167 -6.46 25.63 -28.34
C ALA A 167 -6.26 24.78 -29.61
N ASP A 168 -4.99 24.63 -30.05
CA ASP A 168 -4.60 23.85 -31.22
C ASP A 168 -4.38 22.36 -30.91
N GLY A 169 -4.59 21.93 -29.66
CA GLY A 169 -4.48 20.54 -29.22
C GLY A 169 -3.06 20.08 -28.87
N ALA A 170 -2.11 21.00 -28.73
CA ALA A 170 -0.76 20.67 -28.24
C ALA A 170 -0.75 20.54 -26.71
N ASP A 171 -0.19 19.45 -26.21
CA ASP A 171 -0.02 19.18 -24.78
C ASP A 171 0.97 20.16 -24.15
N VAL A 172 0.59 20.70 -23.00
CA VAL A 172 1.34 21.73 -22.27
C VAL A 172 1.87 21.17 -20.95
N ASP A 173 0.98 20.52 -20.20
CA ASP A 173 1.32 19.86 -18.93
C ASP A 173 0.36 18.69 -18.70
N ARG A 174 0.78 17.71 -17.89
CA ARG A 174 -0.04 16.53 -17.60
C ARG A 174 0.29 15.92 -16.24
N PHE A 175 -0.69 15.23 -15.68
CA PHE A 175 -0.48 14.30 -14.59
C PHE A 175 -1.38 13.06 -14.76
N THR A 176 -1.03 11.99 -14.06
CA THR A 176 -1.84 10.78 -13.96
C THR A 176 -2.35 10.63 -12.54
N THR A 177 -3.63 10.29 -12.41
CA THR A 177 -4.25 9.88 -11.15
C THR A 177 -5.05 8.59 -11.36
N TYR A 178 -5.65 8.07 -10.31
CA TYR A 178 -6.37 6.79 -10.33
C TYR A 178 -7.73 6.93 -9.70
N ILE A 179 -8.72 6.32 -10.36
CA ILE A 179 -10.07 6.17 -9.84
C ILE A 179 -10.18 4.75 -9.30
N VAL A 180 -10.52 4.63 -8.02
CA VAL A 180 -10.66 3.35 -7.33
C VAL A 180 -12.15 3.06 -7.12
N ILE A 181 -12.62 1.97 -7.72
CA ILE A 181 -14.00 1.47 -7.58
C ILE A 181 -13.96 0.22 -6.72
N PHE A 182 -14.68 0.24 -5.61
CA PHE A 182 -14.87 -0.94 -4.77
C PHE A 182 -16.04 -1.79 -5.29
N PRO A 183 -15.99 -3.12 -5.04
CA PRO A 183 -17.18 -3.95 -5.17
C PRO A 183 -18.30 -3.41 -4.27
N ALA A 184 -19.55 -3.66 -4.67
CA ALA A 184 -20.68 -3.36 -3.81
C ALA A 184 -20.57 -4.18 -2.52
N ASP A 185 -21.04 -3.61 -1.39
CA ASP A 185 -20.96 -4.28 -0.08
C ASP A 185 -21.66 -5.65 -0.06
N ASP A 186 -22.60 -5.87 -0.98
CA ASP A 186 -23.39 -7.09 -1.14
C ASP A 186 -22.97 -7.97 -2.33
N ASP A 187 -21.85 -7.65 -2.99
CA ASP A 187 -21.33 -8.45 -4.10
C ASP A 187 -20.74 -9.78 -3.56
N PRO A 188 -21.39 -10.93 -3.83
CA PRO A 188 -20.94 -12.23 -3.32
C PRO A 188 -19.65 -12.71 -4.00
N ASP A 189 -19.31 -12.14 -5.16
CA ASP A 189 -18.12 -12.47 -5.94
C ASP A 189 -16.97 -11.48 -5.65
N ALA A 190 -17.18 -10.51 -4.74
CA ALA A 190 -16.14 -9.61 -4.29
C ALA A 190 -15.00 -10.40 -3.65
N ALA A 191 -13.86 -10.47 -4.34
CA ALA A 191 -12.62 -10.98 -3.76
C ALA A 191 -12.14 -9.96 -2.71
N TRP A 192 -12.57 -10.14 -1.46
CA TRP A 192 -12.02 -9.39 -0.35
C TRP A 192 -10.53 -9.69 -0.23
N LEU A 193 -9.79 -8.72 0.31
CA LEU A 193 -8.37 -8.89 0.57
C LEU A 193 -8.18 -10.06 1.54
N THR A 194 -7.76 -11.22 1.04
CA THR A 194 -7.38 -12.36 1.87
C THR A 194 -6.02 -12.06 2.48
N ALA A 195 -6.00 -11.73 3.76
CA ALA A 195 -4.78 -11.59 4.52
C ALA A 195 -4.47 -12.91 5.25
N GLY A 196 -3.22 -13.37 5.14
CA GLY A 196 -2.67 -14.43 5.98
C GLY A 196 -1.83 -13.84 7.10
N VAL A 197 -1.90 -14.43 8.29
CA VAL A 197 -1.04 -14.03 9.41
C VAL A 197 0.23 -14.85 9.34
N VAL A 198 1.37 -14.19 9.16
CA VAL A 198 2.69 -14.84 9.24
C VAL A 198 3.25 -14.63 10.63
N VAL A 199 3.43 -15.72 11.37
CA VAL A 199 3.95 -15.68 12.73
C VAL A 199 5.34 -16.33 12.78
N PRO A 200 6.39 -15.56 13.09
CA PRO A 200 7.71 -16.14 13.29
C PRO A 200 7.75 -16.89 14.63
N ALA A 201 7.90 -18.21 14.58
CA ALA A 201 8.12 -19.09 15.74
C ALA A 201 9.61 -19.43 15.80
N ARG A 202 10.41 -18.49 16.34
CA ARG A 202 11.87 -18.58 16.37
C ARG A 202 12.39 -18.20 17.75
N ALA A 203 13.33 -18.99 18.24
CA ALA A 203 14.00 -18.79 19.52
C ALA A 203 15.45 -18.31 19.33
N ALA A 204 16.06 -17.82 20.41
CA ALA A 204 17.51 -17.90 20.53
C ALA A 204 17.95 -19.38 20.46
N PRO A 205 19.16 -19.70 19.97
CA PRO A 205 19.62 -21.07 19.87
C PRO A 205 19.43 -21.81 21.20
N ALA A 206 18.70 -22.92 21.16
CA ALA A 206 18.42 -23.74 22.31
C ALA A 206 19.69 -24.46 22.79
N LEU A 207 20.57 -24.85 21.86
CA LEU A 207 21.89 -25.40 22.20
C LEU A 207 22.77 -24.35 22.88
N GLN A 208 23.00 -24.51 24.18
CA GLN A 208 23.86 -23.66 24.98
C GLN A 208 25.34 -24.00 24.76
N PRO A 209 26.28 -23.07 25.04
CA PRO A 209 27.72 -23.34 24.94
C PRO A 209 28.20 -24.54 25.77
N GLY A 210 27.46 -24.90 26.83
CA GLY A 210 27.73 -26.07 27.67
C GLY A 210 27.26 -27.41 27.09
N GLY A 211 26.64 -27.42 25.90
CA GLY A 211 26.09 -28.62 25.25
C GLY A 211 24.69 -29.01 25.72
N GLU A 212 24.10 -28.25 26.64
CA GLU A 212 22.72 -28.45 27.09
C GLU A 212 21.73 -27.78 26.13
N VAL A 213 20.60 -28.42 25.87
CA VAL A 213 19.51 -27.86 25.06
C VAL A 213 18.48 -27.23 26.00
N GLN A 214 18.30 -25.91 25.92
CA GLN A 214 17.34 -25.18 26.74
C GLN A 214 16.59 -24.14 25.90
N ILE A 215 15.26 -24.25 25.87
CA ILE A 215 14.39 -23.19 25.33
C ILE A 215 14.08 -22.19 26.46
N PRO A 216 14.37 -20.88 26.31
CA PRO A 216 14.04 -19.88 27.31
C PRO A 216 12.55 -19.83 27.64
N GLN A 217 12.18 -19.60 28.91
CA GLN A 217 10.77 -19.57 29.33
C GLN A 217 9.94 -18.52 28.58
N ALA A 218 10.51 -17.34 28.34
CA ALA A 218 9.83 -16.30 27.57
C ALA A 218 9.47 -16.73 26.14
N GLU A 219 10.27 -17.63 25.54
CA GLU A 219 10.00 -18.16 24.22
C GLU A 219 8.92 -19.25 24.28
N ARG A 220 8.92 -20.08 25.32
CA ARG A 220 7.82 -21.02 25.57
C ARG A 220 6.49 -20.29 25.73
N ASP A 221 6.46 -19.24 26.56
CA ASP A 221 5.25 -18.43 26.78
C ASP A 221 4.77 -17.77 25.47
N ARG A 222 5.71 -17.36 24.61
CA ARG A 222 5.41 -16.78 23.29
C ARG A 222 4.82 -17.81 22.34
N VAL A 223 5.41 -19.01 22.26
CA VAL A 223 4.91 -20.12 21.43
C VAL A 223 3.51 -20.51 21.92
N GLU A 224 3.30 -20.71 23.22
CA GLU A 224 1.99 -21.01 23.80
C GLU A 224 0.95 -19.93 23.44
N GLY A 225 1.35 -18.65 23.44
CA GLY A 225 0.49 -17.55 23.00
C GLY A 225 0.06 -17.66 21.54
N ILE A 226 0.98 -18.04 20.65
CA ILE A 226 0.71 -18.26 19.22
C ILE A 226 -0.22 -19.45 19.04
N VAL A 227 0.07 -20.56 19.72
CA VAL A 227 -0.76 -21.79 19.74
C VAL A 227 -2.19 -21.46 20.14
N ARG A 228 -2.37 -20.74 21.25
CA ARG A 228 -3.69 -20.34 21.74
C ARG A 228 -4.43 -19.44 20.75
N ALA A 229 -3.73 -18.55 20.08
CA ALA A 229 -4.32 -17.67 19.07
C ALA A 229 -4.77 -18.44 17.83
N VAL A 230 -3.96 -19.39 17.34
CA VAL A 230 -4.32 -20.27 16.20
C VAL A 230 -5.52 -21.14 16.56
N ALA A 231 -5.51 -21.78 17.74
CA ALA A 231 -6.60 -22.62 18.22
C ALA A 231 -7.93 -21.84 18.40
N ALA A 232 -7.87 -20.57 18.77
CA ALA A 232 -9.05 -19.70 18.90
C ALA A 232 -9.63 -19.27 17.54
N HIS A 233 -8.85 -19.36 16.46
CA HIS A 233 -9.22 -18.88 15.12
C HIS A 233 -8.88 -19.90 14.01
N PRO A 234 -9.47 -21.10 14.03
CA PRO A 234 -9.10 -22.20 13.12
C PRO A 234 -9.38 -21.92 11.64
N GLU A 235 -10.27 -20.97 11.34
CA GLU A 235 -10.61 -20.56 9.97
C GLU A 235 -9.64 -19.51 9.40
N SER A 236 -8.70 -19.00 10.20
CA SER A 236 -7.74 -17.99 9.76
C SER A 236 -6.51 -18.64 9.13
N PRO A 237 -6.10 -18.25 7.92
CA PRO A 237 -4.87 -18.76 7.32
C PRO A 237 -3.66 -18.21 8.11
N VAL A 238 -3.04 -19.07 8.91
CA VAL A 238 -1.82 -18.76 9.67
C VAL A 238 -0.65 -19.57 9.13
N THR A 239 0.44 -18.88 8.81
CA THR A 239 1.71 -19.49 8.43
C THR A 239 2.71 -19.31 9.56
N LEU A 240 3.26 -20.42 10.07
CA LEU A 240 4.36 -20.38 11.03
C LEU A 240 5.69 -20.39 10.28
N VAL A 241 6.59 -19.49 10.66
CA VAL A 241 7.98 -19.47 10.14
C VAL A 241 8.92 -19.88 11.26
N ALA A 242 9.41 -21.11 11.20
CA ALA A 242 10.26 -21.70 12.23
C ALA A 242 11.66 -22.04 11.70
N THR A 243 12.65 -21.98 12.58
CA THR A 243 13.98 -22.51 12.28
C THR A 243 14.01 -24.02 12.53
N PRO A 244 14.72 -24.82 11.72
CA PRO A 244 14.93 -26.24 11.99
C PRO A 244 15.48 -26.52 13.40
N GLU A 245 16.36 -25.66 13.92
CA GLU A 245 16.92 -25.79 15.27
C GLU A 245 15.85 -25.68 16.36
N PHE A 246 14.94 -24.71 16.22
CA PHE A 246 13.83 -24.53 17.14
C PHE A 246 12.87 -25.74 17.08
N LEU A 247 12.59 -26.26 15.89
CA LEU A 247 11.75 -27.46 15.74
C LEU A 247 12.40 -28.70 16.36
N ALA A 248 13.73 -28.86 16.21
CA ALA A 248 14.47 -29.95 16.82
C ALA A 248 14.48 -29.86 18.35
N ALA A 249 14.72 -28.66 18.89
CA ALA A 249 14.67 -28.42 20.32
C ALA A 249 13.26 -28.60 20.90
N LEU A 250 12.22 -28.22 20.15
CA LEU A 250 10.84 -28.41 20.55
C LEU A 250 10.43 -29.89 20.55
N ALA A 251 10.87 -30.65 19.54
CA ALA A 251 10.63 -32.09 19.46
C ALA A 251 11.33 -32.90 20.57
N ASP A 252 12.46 -32.40 21.08
CA ASP A 252 13.19 -32.99 22.20
C ASP A 252 12.68 -32.50 23.57
N SER A 253 11.71 -31.59 23.57
CA SER A 253 11.09 -31.05 24.80
C SER A 253 9.89 -31.89 25.25
N ASP A 254 9.62 -31.90 26.56
CA ASP A 254 8.42 -32.54 27.13
C ASP A 254 7.11 -31.75 26.90
N ASP A 255 7.12 -30.71 26.05
CA ASP A 255 5.98 -29.82 25.78
C ASP A 255 5.13 -30.32 24.59
N GLU A 256 4.33 -31.37 24.85
CA GLU A 256 3.47 -32.00 23.84
C GLU A 256 2.44 -31.04 23.22
N ASP A 257 2.00 -30.03 23.97
CA ASP A 257 1.00 -29.06 23.51
C ASP A 257 1.60 -28.11 22.47
N SER A 258 2.82 -27.62 22.71
CA SER A 258 3.54 -26.79 21.74
C SER A 258 3.93 -27.59 20.49
N VAL A 259 4.33 -28.86 20.62
CA VAL A 259 4.62 -29.74 19.47
C VAL A 259 3.38 -29.96 18.61
N ARG A 260 2.24 -30.30 19.25
CA ARG A 260 0.97 -30.54 18.55
C ARG A 260 0.52 -29.32 17.77
N ALA A 261 0.61 -28.15 18.38
CA ALA A 261 0.13 -26.93 17.77
C ALA A 261 1.00 -26.40 16.61
N VAL A 262 2.31 -26.67 16.62
CA VAL A 262 3.16 -26.44 15.44
C VAL A 262 2.79 -27.41 14.32
N GLY A 263 2.45 -28.66 14.65
CA GLY A 263 1.96 -29.65 13.68
C GLY A 263 0.56 -29.33 13.11
N ASP A 264 -0.30 -28.68 13.89
CA ASP A 264 -1.66 -28.28 13.49
C ASP A 264 -1.69 -26.95 12.71
N ALA A 265 -0.57 -26.24 12.60
CA ALA A 265 -0.48 -25.02 11.80
C ALA A 265 -0.74 -25.31 10.32
N THR A 266 -1.51 -24.43 9.67
CA THR A 266 -1.96 -24.64 8.28
C THR A 266 -0.79 -24.68 7.29
N ASP A 267 0.25 -23.89 7.54
CA ASP A 267 1.49 -23.90 6.77
C ASP A 267 2.72 -23.67 7.66
N LEU A 268 3.79 -24.43 7.40
CA LEU A 268 5.10 -24.30 8.06
C LEU A 268 6.17 -23.96 7.02
N VAL A 269 6.80 -22.80 7.17
CA VAL A 269 7.95 -22.40 6.36
C VAL A 269 9.23 -22.63 7.16
N VAL A 270 10.09 -23.50 6.64
CA VAL A 270 11.38 -23.81 7.23
C VAL A 270 12.47 -22.94 6.60
N GLY A 271 13.12 -22.12 7.42
CA GLY A 271 14.21 -21.23 7.01
C GLY A 271 15.60 -21.85 7.20
N THR A 272 16.61 -20.99 7.33
CA THR A 272 17.97 -21.37 7.75
C THR A 272 17.95 -22.04 9.12
N TYR A 273 18.94 -22.93 9.39
CA TYR A 273 19.02 -23.68 10.65
C TYR A 273 18.99 -22.75 11.87
N VAL A 274 19.72 -21.63 11.82
CA VAL A 274 19.70 -20.53 12.79
C VAL A 274 19.77 -19.19 12.03
N ASP A 275 19.16 -18.13 12.56
CA ASP A 275 19.29 -16.78 12.01
C ASP A 275 20.64 -16.16 12.41
N LEU A 276 21.51 -15.90 11.43
CA LEU A 276 22.82 -15.27 11.68
C LEU A 276 22.72 -13.74 11.61
N GLN A 277 23.13 -13.06 12.70
CA GLN A 277 23.28 -11.60 12.70
C GLN A 277 24.63 -11.20 12.10
N LEU A 278 24.72 -11.24 10.77
CA LEU A 278 25.95 -10.97 10.02
C LEU A 278 26.56 -9.61 10.34
N GLY A 279 25.74 -8.57 10.54
CA GLY A 279 26.22 -7.24 10.93
C GLY A 279 26.98 -7.25 12.26
N ALA A 280 26.39 -7.85 13.30
CA ALA A 280 27.01 -7.96 14.62
C ALA A 280 28.33 -8.77 14.58
N TRP A 281 28.38 -9.82 13.77
CA TRP A 281 29.60 -10.63 13.61
C TRP A 281 30.72 -9.85 12.92
N LEU A 282 30.37 -9.05 11.91
CA LEU A 282 31.35 -8.20 11.23
C LEU A 282 31.87 -7.08 12.16
N ASP A 283 30.98 -6.49 12.96
CA ASP A 283 31.33 -5.46 13.94
C ASP A 283 32.26 -5.99 15.06
N GLU A 284 32.10 -7.26 15.45
CA GLU A 284 32.95 -7.96 16.41
C GLU A 284 34.23 -8.58 15.79
N GLY A 285 34.49 -8.31 14.50
CA GLY A 285 35.70 -8.79 13.81
C GLY A 285 35.69 -10.29 13.49
N LEU A 286 34.55 -10.97 13.55
CA LEU A 286 34.39 -12.42 13.33
C LEU A 286 34.36 -12.84 11.85
N ARG A 287 35.01 -12.08 10.95
CA ARG A 287 34.99 -12.33 9.51
C ARG A 287 35.60 -13.69 9.12
N ASP A 288 36.64 -14.10 9.81
CA ASP A 288 37.30 -15.40 9.59
C ASP A 288 36.45 -16.58 10.09
N GLU A 289 35.65 -16.37 11.14
CA GLU A 289 34.67 -17.36 11.60
C GLU A 289 33.51 -17.48 10.59
N LEU A 290 32.99 -16.35 10.11
CA LEU A 290 31.95 -16.34 9.09
C LEU A 290 32.37 -17.09 7.82
N THR A 291 33.62 -16.89 7.39
CA THR A 291 34.18 -17.60 6.22
C THR A 291 34.27 -19.10 6.48
N ARG A 292 34.65 -19.52 7.70
CA ARG A 292 34.69 -20.94 8.07
C ARG A 292 33.31 -21.58 8.08
N GLN A 293 32.31 -20.92 8.65
CA GLN A 293 30.93 -21.42 8.68
C GLN A 293 30.34 -21.54 7.26
N PHE A 294 30.58 -20.53 6.40
CA PHE A 294 30.15 -20.57 5.00
C PHE A 294 30.79 -21.73 4.22
N MET A 295 32.09 -21.98 4.41
CA MET A 295 32.77 -23.10 3.75
C MET A 295 32.36 -24.47 4.32
N ALA A 296 31.86 -24.52 5.56
CA ALA A 296 31.32 -25.73 6.18
C ALA A 296 29.87 -26.03 5.75
N GLY A 297 29.22 -25.14 4.99
CA GLY A 297 27.86 -25.33 4.47
C GLY A 297 26.75 -24.91 5.43
N ALA A 298 27.03 -23.96 6.34
CA ALA A 298 26.02 -23.28 7.15
C ALA A 298 25.14 -22.33 6.33
#